data_AF-K1TQX7-F1
#
_entry.id   AF-K1TQX7-F1
#
_cell.length_a   1.000
_cell.length_b   1.000
_cell.length_c   1.000
_cell.angle_alpha   90.00
_cell.angle_beta   90.00
_cell.angle_gamma   90.00
#
_symmetry.space_group_name_H-M   'P 1'
#
loop_
_entity.id
_entity.type
_entity.pdbx_description
1 polymer ?
#
loop_
_entity_poly.entity_id
_entity_poly.type
_entity_poly.pdbx_seq_one_letter_code
_entity_poly.pdbx_strand_id
1 'polypeptide(L)'
;MYVLEHFAKDVLGDDYEAVYAVHTDREHMHGHLIWNSVSMTTGKKYNSPKGNWKNHLQPITNKYCDELGLSIMPAEYSRNPKNISRDKWEREMSMKEIILRD
;
A
#
# COMPACT_ATOMS: atom_id res chain seq x y z
N MET A 1 13.78 -7.89 -2.30
CA MET A 1 12.68 -8.79 -2.72
C MET A 1 12.00 -9.47 -1.54
N TYR A 2 12.74 -9.98 -0.54
CA TYR A 2 12.21 -10.66 0.66
C TYR A 2 10.86 -10.15 1.17
N VAL A 3 10.75 -8.85 1.53
CA VAL A 3 9.51 -8.27 2.11
C VAL A 3 8.29 -8.43 1.20
N LEU A 4 8.38 -8.11 -0.09
CA LEU A 4 7.23 -8.18 -1.00
C LEU A 4 6.77 -9.61 -1.25
N GLU A 5 7.72 -10.53 -1.44
CA GLU A 5 7.43 -11.94 -1.68
C GLU A 5 6.71 -12.56 -0.49
N HIS A 6 7.23 -12.35 0.72
CA HIS A 6 6.67 -12.93 1.94
C HIS A 6 5.35 -12.24 2.34
N PHE A 7 5.24 -10.92 2.14
CA PHE A 7 3.97 -10.22 2.30
C PHE A 7 2.91 -10.74 1.34
N ALA A 8 3.24 -10.94 0.06
CA ALA A 8 2.31 -11.51 -0.91
C ALA A 8 1.86 -12.91 -0.48
N LYS A 9 2.79 -13.76 -0.03
CA LYS A 9 2.46 -15.10 0.48
C LYS A 9 1.55 -15.05 1.72
N ASP A 10 1.85 -14.20 2.69
CA ASP A 10 1.06 -14.08 3.93
C ASP A 10 -0.36 -13.52 3.70
N VAL A 11 -0.52 -12.63 2.73
CA VAL A 11 -1.80 -11.95 2.44
C VAL A 11 -2.66 -12.70 1.42
N LEU A 12 -2.03 -13.25 0.38
CA LEU A 12 -2.71 -13.83 -0.78
C LEU A 12 -2.66 -15.36 -0.79
N GLY A 13 -1.72 -15.96 -0.05
CA GLY A 13 -1.49 -17.40 -0.07
C GLY A 13 -1.17 -17.90 -1.48
N ASP A 14 -1.63 -19.11 -1.78
CA ASP A 14 -1.59 -19.70 -3.12
C ASP A 14 -2.91 -19.50 -3.89
N ASP A 15 -3.79 -18.64 -3.39
CA ASP A 15 -5.15 -18.47 -3.90
C ASP A 15 -5.28 -17.37 -4.97
N TYR A 16 -4.33 -16.43 -5.02
CA TYR A 16 -4.31 -15.36 -6.01
C TYR A 16 -2.96 -15.30 -6.73
N GLU A 17 -3.01 -15.11 -8.04
CA GLU A 17 -1.84 -14.80 -8.84
C GLU A 17 -1.35 -13.39 -8.49
N ALA A 18 -0.03 -13.22 -8.32
CA ALA A 18 0.56 -11.93 -7.97
C ALA A 18 1.85 -11.65 -8.74
N VAL A 19 2.07 -10.38 -9.05
CA VAL A 19 3.31 -9.83 -9.61
C VAL A 19 3.78 -8.73 -8.69
N TYR A 20 5.07 -8.73 -8.37
CA TYR A 20 5.67 -7.69 -7.55
C TYR A 20 7.02 -7.24 -8.11
N ALA A 21 7.34 -5.97 -7.88
CA ALA A 21 8.57 -5.34 -8.32
C ALA A 21 9.09 -4.38 -7.25
N VAL A 22 10.41 -4.25 -7.15
CA VAL A 22 11.07 -3.27 -6.28
C VAL A 22 11.72 -2.21 -7.15
N HIS A 23 11.48 -0.95 -6.80
CA HIS A 23 12.07 0.21 -7.45
C HIS A 23 13.05 0.91 -6.50
N THR A 24 14.18 1.35 -7.07
CA THR A 24 15.26 2.06 -6.38
C THR A 24 15.63 3.36 -7.10
N ASP A 25 14.73 3.88 -7.93
CA ASP A 25 14.90 5.06 -8.78
C ASP A 25 14.56 6.38 -8.08
N ARG A 26 14.19 6.33 -6.79
CA ARG A 26 13.81 7.48 -5.95
C ARG A 26 14.65 7.53 -4.67
N GLU A 27 14.52 8.63 -3.92
CA GLU A 27 15.18 8.80 -2.61
C GLU A 27 14.85 7.71 -1.59
N HIS A 28 13.78 6.95 -1.81
CA HIS A 28 13.41 5.80 -1.01
C HIS A 28 13.13 4.59 -1.90
N MET A 29 13.54 3.41 -1.43
CA MET A 29 13.15 2.14 -2.03
C MET A 29 11.64 1.94 -1.83
N HIS A 30 10.94 1.55 -2.89
CA HIS A 30 9.52 1.23 -2.82
C HIS A 30 9.21 -0.01 -3.64
N GLY A 31 8.08 -0.64 -3.30
CA GLY A 31 7.63 -1.87 -3.92
C GLY A 31 6.24 -1.69 -4.54
N HIS A 32 6.02 -2.34 -5.67
CA HIS A 32 4.69 -2.54 -6.23
C HIS A 32 4.31 -4.01 -6.08
N LEU A 33 3.08 -4.25 -5.62
CA LEU A 33 2.46 -5.57 -5.58
C LEU A 33 1.09 -5.45 -6.25
N ILE A 34 0.89 -6.23 -7.30
CA ILE A 34 -0.34 -6.32 -8.07
C ILE A 34 -0.80 -7.78 -8.01
N TRP A 35 -2.07 -8.03 -7.76
CA TRP A 35 -2.62 -9.38 -7.76
C TRP A 35 -3.93 -9.45 -8.53
N ASN A 36 -4.25 -10.64 -9.01
CA ASN A 36 -5.54 -10.94 -9.61
C ASN A 36 -6.63 -10.70 -8.54
N SER A 37 -7.65 -9.91 -8.86
CA SER A 37 -8.70 -9.62 -7.88
C SER A 37 -9.62 -10.80 -7.59
N VAL A 38 -9.53 -11.89 -8.36
CA VAL A 38 -10.36 -13.08 -8.23
C VAL A 38 -9.49 -14.28 -7.83
N SER A 39 -9.94 -15.02 -6.83
CA SER A 39 -9.31 -16.24 -6.34
C SER A 39 -9.35 -17.33 -7.41
N MET A 40 -8.21 -17.97 -7.66
CA MET A 40 -8.06 -19.07 -8.61
C MET A 40 -8.76 -20.34 -8.11
N THR A 41 -8.88 -20.50 -6.79
CA THR A 41 -9.47 -21.71 -6.19
C THR A 41 -10.99 -21.59 -6.06
N THR A 42 -11.50 -20.40 -5.74
CA THR A 42 -12.92 -20.20 -5.37
C THR A 42 -13.71 -19.36 -6.37
N GLY A 43 -13.05 -18.64 -7.27
CA GLY A 43 -13.70 -17.69 -8.18
C GLY A 43 -14.29 -16.45 -7.48
N LYS A 44 -14.04 -16.27 -6.18
CA LYS A 44 -14.54 -15.10 -5.43
C LYS A 44 -13.57 -13.94 -5.51
N LYS A 45 -14.11 -12.72 -5.46
CA LYS A 45 -13.30 -11.51 -5.42
C LYS A 45 -12.60 -11.37 -4.06
N TYR A 46 -11.36 -10.89 -4.07
CA TYR A 46 -10.62 -10.51 -2.87
C TYR A 46 -11.44 -9.54 -2.03
N ASN A 47 -11.71 -9.92 -0.78
CA ASN A 47 -12.53 -9.15 0.13
C ASN A 47 -11.64 -8.23 0.98
N SER A 48 -11.72 -6.92 0.74
CA SER A 48 -11.04 -5.90 1.54
C SER A 48 -12.06 -5.03 2.28
N PRO A 49 -12.64 -5.53 3.39
CA PRO A 49 -13.64 -4.78 4.14
C PRO A 49 -13.05 -3.51 4.79
N LYS A 50 -13.93 -2.63 5.27
CA LYS A 50 -13.51 -1.44 6.02
C LYS A 50 -12.64 -1.85 7.20
N GLY A 51 -11.44 -1.28 7.31
CA GLY A 51 -10.47 -1.62 8.35
C GLY A 51 -9.52 -2.77 8.00
N ASN A 52 -9.63 -3.39 6.82
CA ASN A 52 -8.71 -4.46 6.39
C ASN A 52 -7.24 -4.04 6.49
N TRP A 53 -6.92 -2.81 6.08
CA TRP A 53 -5.56 -2.29 6.22
C TRP A 53 -5.08 -2.31 7.68
N LYS A 54 -5.84 -1.72 8.61
CA LYS A 54 -5.48 -1.66 10.04
C LYS A 54 -5.37 -3.04 10.69
N ASN A 55 -6.33 -3.90 10.39
CA ASN A 55 -6.54 -5.11 11.17
C ASN A 55 -5.82 -6.33 10.58
N HIS A 56 -5.39 -6.27 9.32
CA HIS A 56 -4.80 -7.41 8.62
C HIS A 56 -3.50 -7.05 7.90
N LEU A 57 -3.49 -6.05 7.01
CA LEU A 57 -2.32 -5.75 6.18
C LEU A 57 -1.19 -5.03 6.95
N GLN A 58 -1.53 -4.07 7.81
CA GLN A 58 -0.57 -3.31 8.62
C GLN A 58 0.16 -4.21 9.63
N PRO A 59 -0.50 -5.11 10.38
CA PRO A 59 0.19 -6.05 11.26
C PRO A 59 1.23 -6.90 10.53
N ILE A 60 0.93 -7.36 9.31
CA ILE A 60 1.86 -8.16 8.50
C ILE A 60 3.06 -7.32 8.04
N THR A 61 2.83 -6.09 7.58
CA THR A 61 3.96 -5.19 7.25
C THR A 61 4.80 -4.84 8.47
N ASN A 62 4.16 -4.58 9.62
CA ASN A 62 4.86 -4.31 10.89
C ASN A 62 5.70 -5.50 11.38
N LYS A 63 5.21 -6.74 11.21
CA LYS A 63 5.99 -7.96 11.45
C LYS A 63 7.32 -7.92 10.68
N TYR A 64 7.28 -7.60 9.38
CA TYR A 64 8.51 -7.51 8.57
C TYR A 64 9.40 -6.32 8.95
N CYS A 65 8.82 -5.20 9.37
CA CYS A 65 9.61 -4.10 9.92
C CYS A 65 10.38 -4.56 11.17
N ASP A 66 9.69 -5.19 12.12
CA ASP A 66 10.29 -5.69 13.36
C ASP A 66 11.40 -6.73 13.10
N GLU A 67 11.13 -7.72 12.25
CA GLU A 67 12.10 -8.76 11.85
C GLU A 67 13.39 -8.17 11.25
N LEU A 68 13.28 -7.05 10.53
CA LEU A 68 14.41 -6.39 9.86
C LEU A 68 15.02 -5.24 10.69
N GLY A 69 14.56 -5.02 11.93
CA GLY A 69 15.02 -3.92 12.79
C GLY A 69 14.65 -2.53 12.27
N LEU A 70 13.58 -2.43 11.48
CA LEU A 70 13.03 -1.18 10.95
C LEU A 70 11.98 -0.60 11.90
N SER A 71 11.70 0.70 11.72
CA SER A 71 10.66 1.37 12.50
C SER A 71 9.28 0.78 12.22
N ILE A 72 8.57 0.44 13.30
CA ILE A 72 7.20 -0.07 13.27
C ILE A 72 6.22 1.10 13.19
N MET A 73 5.22 0.99 12.31
CA MET A 73 4.19 2.02 12.20
C MET A 73 3.07 1.75 13.22
N PRO A 74 2.79 2.67 14.16
CA PRO A 74 1.68 2.49 15.10
C PRO A 74 0.34 2.37 14.38
N ALA A 75 -0.57 1.56 14.93
CA ALA A 75 -1.92 1.35 14.40
C ALA A 75 -2.85 2.58 14.56
N GLU A 76 -2.41 3.60 15.31
CA GLU A 76 -3.01 4.92 15.28
C GLU A 76 -2.55 5.64 14.00
N TYR A 77 -3.44 5.72 13.01
CA TYR A 77 -3.24 6.62 11.87
C TYR A 77 -3.02 8.04 12.39
N SER A 78 -2.21 8.82 11.67
CA SER A 78 -1.91 10.22 12.02
C SER A 78 -3.13 10.91 12.61
N ARG A 79 -3.00 11.46 13.82
CA ARG A 79 -4.06 12.23 14.48
C ARG A 79 -4.56 13.38 13.60
N ASN A 80 -3.71 13.85 12.69
CA ASN A 80 -3.99 14.81 11.64
C ASN A 80 -3.64 14.19 10.28
N PRO A 81 -4.52 13.36 9.68
CA PRO A 81 -4.25 12.83 8.36
C PRO A 81 -4.23 13.99 7.35
N LYS A 82 -3.15 14.14 6.59
CA LYS A 82 -3.05 15.12 5.49
C LYS A 82 -3.78 14.63 4.24
N ASN A 83 -4.91 13.96 4.42
CA ASN A 83 -5.74 13.50 3.32
C ASN A 83 -6.54 14.73 2.87
N ILE A 84 -6.18 15.29 1.73
CA ILE A 84 -7.00 16.31 1.09
C ILE A 84 -8.09 15.63 0.28
N SER A 85 -9.30 16.20 0.26
CA SER A 85 -10.36 15.70 -0.62
C SER A 85 -9.90 15.83 -2.08
N ARG A 86 -10.40 14.96 -2.95
CA ARG A 86 -10.07 14.99 -4.37
C ARG A 86 -10.30 16.38 -4.97
N ASP A 87 -11.44 17.01 -4.69
CA ASP A 87 -11.77 18.37 -5.15
C ASP A 87 -10.75 19.41 -4.65
N LYS A 88 -10.28 19.25 -3.40
CA LYS A 88 -9.25 20.14 -2.82
C LYS A 88 -7.88 19.90 -3.47
N TRP A 89 -7.53 18.65 -3.77
CA TRP A 89 -6.30 18.32 -4.51
C TRP A 89 -6.32 18.88 -5.93
N GLU A 90 -7.41 18.68 -6.66
CA GLU A 90 -7.59 19.18 -8.04
C GLU A 90 -7.48 20.71 -8.08
N ARG A 91 -8.03 21.40 -7.08
CA ARG A 91 -7.90 22.86 -6.93
C ARG A 91 -6.50 23.34 -6.56
N GLU A 92 -5.80 22.63 -5.67
CA GLU A 92 -4.42 22.98 -5.29
C GLU A 92 -3.43 22.74 -6.43
N MET A 93 -3.64 21.69 -7.24
CA MET A 93 -2.80 21.41 -8.41
C MET A 93 -3.09 22.36 -9.58
N SER A 94 -4.34 22.75 -9.81
CA SER A 94 -4.66 23.75 -10.84
C SER A 94 -4.08 25.13 -10.52
N MET A 95 -3.99 25.49 -9.23
CA MET A 95 -3.36 26.75 -8.81
C MET A 95 -1.85 26.78 -9.11
N LYS A 96 -1.16 25.62 -9.06
CA LYS A 96 0.26 25.53 -9.45
C LYS A 96 0.48 25.76 -10.94
N GLU A 97 -0.42 25.28 -11.80
CA GLU A 97 -0.35 25.52 -13.24
C GLU A 97 -0.59 26.99 -13.61
N ILE A 98 -1.38 27.72 -12.82
CA ILE A 98 -1.62 29.16 -13.01
C ILE A 98 -0.41 29.98 -12.57
N ILE A 99 0.21 29.66 -11.44
CA ILE A 99 1.36 30.41 -10.89
C ILE A 99 2.65 30.21 -11.73
N LEU A 100 2.79 29.08 -12.42
CA LEU A 100 3.97 28.76 -13.25
C LEU A 100 3.82 29.21 -14.72
N ARG A 101 2.73 29.90 -15.07
CA ARG A 101 2.47 30.45 -16.42
C ARG A 101 2.76 31.95 -16.54
N ASP A 102 3.10 32.62 -15.44
CA ASP A 102 3.73 33.95 -15.42
C ASP A 102 5.26 33.81 -15.34
#